data_AF-A0A328YHA5-F1
#
_entry.id   AF-A0A328YHA5-F1
#
_cell.length_a   1.000
_cell.length_b   1.000
_cell.length_c   1.000
_cell.angle_alpha   90.00
_cell.angle_beta   90.00
_cell.angle_gamma   90.00
#
_symmetry.space_group_name_H-M   'P 1'
#
loop_
_entity.id
_entity.type
_entity.pdbx_description
1 polymer ?
#
loop_
_entity_poly.entity_id
_entity_poly.type
_entity_poly.pdbx_seq_one_letter_code
_entity_poly.pdbx_strand_id
1 'polypeptide(L)'
;MVDFFIAQYRHASNIQIILEFLAFVFGIISVVLAKKEHIGVYPTGLVSTIITVYLLYKACYFGDMTMNIYYSIMSIYGWYKWKVHKNAMELQISYTNAKEKRIGFGFFILTILITYFVYDFFDYTLEIPNYIDIFTSGIFFTAMWYMALKKIENWTLWILGDCIAVPLFAYRGLGMLSLQYLIFTILAIIALKEWKKTLNKSKVML
;
A
#
# COMPACT_ATOMS: atom_id res chain seq x y z
N MET A 1 -0.61 7.82 -26.76
CA MET A 1 -0.27 6.79 -25.74
C MET A 1 0.87 7.26 -24.85
N VAL A 2 2.01 7.69 -25.41
CA VAL A 2 3.14 8.22 -24.61
C VAL A 2 2.75 9.46 -23.78
N ASP A 3 1.94 10.36 -24.35
CA ASP A 3 1.48 11.57 -23.64
C ASP A 3 0.75 11.27 -22.33
N PHE A 4 0.01 10.16 -22.23
CA PHE A 4 -0.69 9.77 -21.00
C PHE A 4 0.29 9.56 -19.82
N PHE A 5 1.50 9.08 -20.09
CA PHE A 5 2.52 8.87 -19.08
C PHE A 5 3.38 10.11 -18.81
N ILE A 6 3.55 10.97 -19.81
CA ILE A 6 4.53 12.07 -19.75
C ILE A 6 3.89 13.44 -19.47
N ALA A 7 2.59 13.61 -19.72
CA ALA A 7 1.89 14.89 -19.60
C ALA A 7 2.08 15.55 -18.22
N GLN A 8 2.00 14.78 -17.13
CA GLN A 8 2.18 15.29 -15.78
C GLN A 8 3.59 15.84 -15.49
N TYR A 9 4.59 15.46 -16.29
CA TYR A 9 5.97 15.88 -16.10
C TYR A 9 6.39 17.08 -16.95
N ARG A 10 5.55 17.57 -17.87
CA ARG A 10 5.91 18.68 -18.77
C ARG A 10 6.30 19.97 -18.04
N HIS A 11 5.79 20.15 -16.83
CA HIS A 11 6.09 21.29 -15.96
C HIS A 11 6.74 20.87 -14.63
N ALA A 12 7.06 19.58 -14.46
CA ALA A 12 7.68 19.09 -13.24
C ALA A 12 9.16 19.46 -13.22
N SER A 13 9.67 19.81 -12.04
CA SER A 13 11.10 20.04 -11.87
C SER A 13 11.89 18.73 -11.97
N ASN A 14 13.16 18.80 -12.38
CA ASN A 14 14.04 17.62 -12.41
C ASN A 14 14.11 16.92 -11.03
N ILE A 15 14.11 17.69 -9.95
CA ILE A 15 14.13 17.15 -8.58
C ILE A 15 12.85 16.36 -8.30
N GLN A 16 11.69 16.89 -8.68
CA GLN A 16 10.41 16.19 -8.51
C GLN A 16 10.39 14.85 -9.27
N ILE A 17 10.85 14.85 -10.52
CA ILE A 17 10.93 13.64 -11.35
C ILE A 17 11.86 12.60 -10.71
N ILE A 18 13.04 13.02 -10.23
CA ILE A 18 13.99 12.12 -9.56
C ILE A 18 13.39 11.54 -8.28
N LEU A 19 12.76 12.37 -7.46
CA LEU A 19 12.12 11.92 -6.22
C LEU A 19 10.98 10.94 -6.51
N GLU A 20 10.12 11.23 -7.47
CA GLU A 20 9.01 10.35 -7.85
C GLU A 20 9.53 9.01 -8.39
N PHE A 21 10.58 9.03 -9.22
CA PHE A 21 11.25 7.83 -9.70
C PHE A 21 11.84 7.00 -8.54
N LEU A 22 12.50 7.65 -7.57
CA LEU A 22 13.01 6.97 -6.39
C LEU A 22 11.88 6.36 -5.56
N ALA A 23 10.80 7.11 -5.30
CA ALA A 23 9.64 6.61 -4.59
C ALA A 23 9.03 5.38 -5.27
N PHE A 24 8.89 5.42 -6.60
CA PHE A 24 8.42 4.32 -7.43
C PHE A 24 9.32 3.08 -7.31
N VAL A 25 10.64 3.24 -7.51
CA VAL A 25 11.61 2.14 -7.46
C VAL A 25 11.66 1.50 -6.07
N PHE A 26 11.76 2.31 -5.02
CA PHE A 26 11.77 1.81 -3.64
C PHE A 26 10.45 1.14 -3.26
N GLY A 27 9.31 1.62 -3.79
CA GLY A 27 8.01 0.98 -3.64
C GLY A 27 7.98 -0.42 -4.25
N ILE A 28 8.45 -0.58 -5.49
CA ILE A 28 8.56 -1.89 -6.15
C ILE A 28 9.49 -2.83 -5.38
N ILE A 29 10.68 -2.34 -4.99
CA ILE A 29 11.63 -3.13 -4.21
C ILE A 29 10.99 -3.60 -2.91
N SER A 30 10.24 -2.72 -2.22
CA SER A 30 9.54 -3.06 -0.99
C SER A 30 8.57 -4.22 -1.18
N VAL A 31 7.71 -4.18 -2.21
CA VAL A 31 6.77 -5.28 -2.50
C VAL A 31 7.49 -6.58 -2.87
N VAL A 32 8.59 -6.50 -3.64
CA VAL A 32 9.41 -7.68 -3.97
C VAL A 32 10.05 -8.31 -2.73
N LEU A 33 10.46 -7.49 -1.75
CA LEU A 33 11.00 -7.97 -0.48
C LEU A 33 9.89 -8.52 0.43
N ALA A 34 8.72 -7.88 0.46
CA ALA A 34 7.54 -8.35 1.19
C ALA A 34 7.15 -9.76 0.74
N LYS A 35 7.11 -9.96 -0.58
CA LYS A 35 6.88 -11.27 -1.21
C LYS A 35 7.83 -12.35 -0.67
N LYS A 36 9.12 -12.02 -0.59
CA LYS A 36 10.18 -12.95 -0.12
C LYS A 36 10.23 -13.07 1.41
N GLU A 37 9.28 -12.46 2.13
CA GLU A 37 9.28 -12.40 3.60
C GLU A 37 10.57 -11.76 4.16
N HIS A 38 11.18 -10.86 3.39
CA HIS A 38 12.45 -10.25 3.76
C HIS A 38 12.22 -8.95 4.55
N ILE A 39 12.88 -8.81 5.70
CA ILE A 39 12.73 -7.66 6.61
C ILE A 39 13.02 -6.30 5.96
N GLY A 40 13.79 -6.29 4.87
CA GLY A 40 14.07 -5.10 4.07
C GLY A 40 12.85 -4.45 3.40
N VAL A 41 11.68 -5.11 3.40
CA VAL A 41 10.40 -4.51 2.97
C VAL A 41 10.15 -3.16 3.64
N TYR A 42 10.43 -3.07 4.95
CA TYR A 42 10.09 -1.88 5.72
C TYR A 42 11.01 -0.69 5.51
N PRO A 43 12.36 -0.81 5.57
CA PRO A 43 13.22 0.34 5.28
C PRO A 43 13.05 0.83 3.84
N THR A 44 12.84 -0.07 2.87
CA THR A 44 12.61 0.33 1.47
C THR A 44 11.23 0.99 1.29
N GLY A 45 10.20 0.45 1.92
CA GLY A 45 8.86 1.06 1.95
C GLY A 45 8.87 2.43 2.62
N LEU A 46 9.58 2.59 3.74
CA LEU A 46 9.69 3.85 4.47
C LEU A 46 10.37 4.95 3.65
N VAL A 47 11.42 4.61 2.89
CA VAL A 47 12.05 5.56 1.95
C VAL A 47 11.04 6.01 0.89
N SER A 48 10.30 5.06 0.30
CA SER A 48 9.28 5.36 -0.69
C SER A 48 8.17 6.27 -0.15
N THR A 49 7.63 5.95 1.04
CA THR A 49 6.51 6.69 1.63
C THR A 49 6.94 8.07 2.11
N ILE A 50 8.13 8.23 2.70
CA ILE A 50 8.64 9.55 3.12
C ILE A 50 8.81 10.48 1.92
N ILE A 51 9.40 9.98 0.82
CA ILE A 51 9.53 10.77 -0.41
C ILE A 51 8.14 11.15 -0.93
N THR A 52 7.20 10.21 -0.92
CA THR A 52 5.82 10.44 -1.38
C THR A 52 5.10 11.48 -0.51
N VAL A 53 5.24 11.44 0.82
CA VAL A 53 4.72 12.47 1.74
C VAL A 53 5.25 13.86 1.36
N TYR A 54 6.55 13.98 1.10
CA TYR A 54 7.15 15.25 0.70
C TYR A 54 6.57 15.78 -0.63
N LEU A 55 6.42 14.91 -1.63
CA LEU A 55 5.85 15.26 -2.93
C LEU A 55 4.39 15.71 -2.81
N LEU A 56 3.59 14.98 -2.04
CA LEU A 56 2.16 15.29 -1.83
C LEU A 56 1.95 16.56 -1.02
N TYR A 57 2.83 16.83 -0.05
CA TYR A 57 2.85 18.11 0.67
C TYR A 57 3.09 19.29 -0.29
N LYS A 58 4.04 19.16 -1.22
CA LYS A 58 4.31 20.19 -2.24
C LYS A 58 3.15 20.38 -3.22
N ALA A 59 2.37 19.33 -3.46
CA ALA A 59 1.19 19.37 -4.32
C ALA A 59 -0.11 19.76 -3.59
N CYS A 60 -0.06 20.02 -2.28
CA CYS A 60 -1.24 20.29 -1.43
C CYS A 60 -2.28 19.15 -1.42
N TYR A 61 -1.87 17.91 -1.71
CA TYR A 61 -2.73 16.72 -1.66
C TYR A 61 -2.72 16.10 -0.26
N PHE A 62 -3.35 16.78 0.69
CA PHE A 62 -3.32 16.41 2.10
C PHE A 62 -4.03 15.08 2.43
N GLY A 63 -5.05 14.70 1.64
CA GLY A 63 -5.71 13.39 1.73
C GLY A 63 -4.75 12.23 1.50
N ASP A 64 -4.13 12.21 0.33
CA ASP A 64 -3.13 11.21 -0.05
C ASP A 64 -1.87 11.27 0.83
N MET A 65 -1.50 12.48 1.29
CA MET A 65 -0.37 12.68 2.20
C MET A 65 -0.61 11.94 3.52
N THR A 66 -1.82 12.04 4.07
CA THR A 66 -2.22 11.35 5.31
C THR A 66 -2.10 9.83 5.17
N MET A 67 -2.47 9.28 4.01
CA MET A 67 -2.29 7.86 3.71
C MET A 67 -0.82 7.44 3.76
N ASN A 68 0.06 8.23 3.15
CA ASN A 68 1.49 7.92 3.11
C ASN A 68 2.18 8.12 4.47
N ILE A 69 1.70 9.05 5.30
CA ILE A 69 2.11 9.17 6.70
C ILE A 69 1.75 7.88 7.45
N TYR A 70 0.53 7.36 7.27
CA TYR A 70 0.15 6.09 7.86
C TYR A 70 1.04 4.94 7.38
N TYR A 71 1.30 4.81 6.07
CA TYR A 71 2.19 3.76 5.58
C TYR A 71 3.61 3.86 6.17
N SER A 72 4.09 5.07 6.43
CA SER A 72 5.38 5.29 7.11
C SER A 72 5.35 4.78 8.55
N ILE A 73 4.32 5.15 9.32
CA ILE A 73 4.10 4.66 10.70
C ILE A 73 3.99 3.13 10.70
N MET A 74 3.23 2.59 9.76
CA MET A 74 2.98 1.16 9.68
C MET A 74 4.22 0.38 9.25
N SER A 75 5.08 0.99 8.44
CA SER A 75 6.38 0.45 8.10
C SER A 75 7.27 0.34 9.33
N ILE A 76 7.29 1.34 10.21
CA ILE A 76 8.05 1.30 11.46
C ILE A 76 7.53 0.19 12.38
N TYR A 77 6.21 0.12 12.58
CA TYR A 77 5.59 -0.91 13.41
C TYR A 77 5.85 -2.32 12.87
N GLY A 78 5.67 -2.53 11.56
CA GLY A 78 5.91 -3.82 10.92
C GLY A 78 7.38 -4.20 11.03
N TRP A 79 8.29 -3.23 10.88
CA TRP A 79 9.73 -3.46 11.07
C TRP A 79 10.04 -3.93 12.47
N TYR A 80 9.50 -3.26 13.49
CA TYR A 80 9.63 -3.67 14.88
C TYR A 80 9.09 -5.10 15.10
N LYS A 81 7.86 -5.37 14.64
CA LYS A 81 7.23 -6.69 14.78
C LYS A 81 8.06 -7.81 14.15
N TRP A 82 8.52 -7.62 12.92
CA TRP A 82 9.30 -8.63 12.17
C TRP A 82 10.72 -8.79 12.71
N LYS A 83 11.32 -7.73 13.26
CA LYS A 83 12.64 -7.80 13.88
C LYS A 83 12.61 -8.59 15.19
N VAL A 84 11.63 -8.30 16.06
CA VAL A 84 11.54 -8.92 17.39
C VAL A 84 11.20 -10.41 17.31
N HIS A 85 10.38 -10.83 16.34
CA HIS A 85 9.87 -12.20 16.25
C HIS A 85 10.53 -13.01 15.13
N LYS A 86 11.75 -12.65 14.71
CA LYS A 86 12.43 -13.25 13.54
C LYS A 86 12.55 -14.79 13.62
N ASN A 87 12.65 -15.34 14.82
CA ASN A 87 12.76 -16.79 15.08
C ASN A 87 11.61 -17.35 15.93
N ALA A 88 10.58 -16.55 16.21
CA ALA A 88 9.45 -17.02 17.01
C ALA A 88 8.43 -17.69 16.09
N MET A 89 7.92 -18.87 16.51
CA MET A 89 6.82 -19.57 15.84
C MET A 89 5.57 -18.67 15.73
N GLU A 90 5.46 -17.66 16.58
CA GLU A 90 4.39 -16.67 16.65
C GLU A 90 4.26 -15.74 15.43
N LEU A 91 5.31 -15.56 14.61
CA LEU A 91 5.25 -14.67 13.44
C LEU A 91 5.66 -15.38 12.15
N GLN A 92 4.96 -16.48 11.86
CA GLN A 92 4.96 -17.16 10.57
C GLN A 92 3.77 -16.72 9.72
N ILE A 93 3.89 -16.91 8.40
CA ILE A 93 2.76 -16.72 7.49
C ILE A 93 1.59 -17.59 7.97
N SER A 94 0.42 -16.96 8.14
CA SER A 94 -0.79 -17.63 8.65
C SER A 94 -2.05 -17.06 8.00
N TYR A 95 -3.18 -17.73 8.18
CA TYR A 95 -4.49 -17.19 7.83
C TYR A 95 -5.02 -16.28 8.95
N THR A 96 -5.91 -15.36 8.57
CA THR A 96 -6.64 -14.55 9.54
C THR A 96 -7.63 -15.38 10.35
N ASN A 97 -7.66 -15.19 11.67
CA ASN A 97 -8.70 -15.73 12.54
C ASN A 97 -9.91 -14.77 12.65
N ALA A 98 -11.00 -15.21 13.27
CA ALA A 98 -12.23 -14.41 13.40
C ALA A 98 -12.03 -13.09 14.20
N LYS A 99 -11.12 -13.07 15.18
CA LYS A 99 -10.78 -11.85 15.94
C LYS A 99 -10.03 -10.86 15.04
N GLU A 100 -9.05 -11.33 14.28
CA GLU A 100 -8.27 -10.52 13.33
C GLU A 100 -9.15 -9.98 12.19
N LYS A 101 -10.14 -10.76 11.73
CA LYS A 101 -11.15 -10.29 10.76
C LYS A 101 -12.01 -9.16 11.32
N ARG A 102 -12.48 -9.28 12.56
CA ARG A 102 -13.24 -8.22 13.23
C ARG A 102 -12.40 -6.96 13.44
N ILE A 103 -11.15 -7.10 13.87
CA ILE A 103 -10.22 -5.98 14.04
C ILE A 103 -9.92 -5.33 12.67
N GLY A 104 -9.67 -6.13 11.64
CA GLY A 104 -9.45 -5.64 10.28
C GLY A 104 -10.65 -4.88 9.73
N PHE A 105 -11.87 -5.38 9.95
CA PHE A 105 -13.09 -4.65 9.60
C PHE A 105 -13.23 -3.34 10.40
N GLY A 106 -12.85 -3.33 11.67
CA GLY A 106 -12.78 -2.11 12.48
C GLY A 106 -11.81 -1.08 11.90
N PHE A 107 -10.60 -1.52 11.49
CA PHE A 107 -9.63 -0.66 10.81
C PHE A 107 -10.17 -0.13 9.48
N PHE A 108 -10.80 -0.99 8.67
CA PHE A 108 -11.43 -0.60 7.41
C PHE A 108 -12.44 0.55 7.60
N ILE A 109 -13.36 0.41 8.55
CA ILE A 109 -14.37 1.44 8.84
C ILE A 109 -13.71 2.70 9.42
N LEU A 110 -12.76 2.55 10.35
CA LEU A 110 -12.03 3.66 10.94
C LEU A 110 -11.31 4.48 9.86
N THR A 111 -10.64 3.83 8.92
CA THR A 111 -9.97 4.50 7.82
C THR A 111 -10.97 5.24 6.94
N ILE A 112 -12.08 4.61 6.55
CA ILE A 112 -13.13 5.29 5.76
C ILE A 112 -13.59 6.59 6.43
N LEU A 113 -13.84 6.53 7.74
CA LEU A 113 -14.25 7.71 8.51
C LEU A 113 -13.16 8.77 8.54
N ILE A 114 -11.92 8.40 8.86
CA ILE A 114 -10.79 9.33 8.89
C ILE A 114 -10.59 9.98 7.53
N THR A 115 -10.58 9.20 6.45
CA THR A 115 -10.39 9.71 5.09
C THR A 115 -11.51 10.65 4.70
N TYR A 116 -12.77 10.27 4.95
CA TYR A 116 -13.92 11.13 4.72
C TYR A 116 -13.77 12.48 5.46
N PHE A 117 -13.43 12.46 6.75
CA PHE A 117 -13.24 13.69 7.53
C PHE A 117 -12.04 14.52 7.05
N VAL A 118 -11.00 13.89 6.51
CA VAL A 118 -9.89 14.63 5.89
C VAL A 118 -10.38 15.35 4.63
N TYR A 119 -11.15 14.69 3.76
CA TYR A 119 -11.74 15.35 2.58
C TYR A 119 -12.66 16.51 2.97
N ASP A 120 -13.51 16.31 3.99
CA ASP A 120 -14.42 17.34 4.52
C ASP A 120 -13.65 18.53 5.13
N PHE A 121 -12.64 18.27 5.96
CA PHE A 121 -11.84 19.31 6.62
C PHE A 121 -11.05 20.20 5.67
N PHE A 122 -10.65 19.66 4.51
CA PHE A 122 -9.93 20.43 3.48
C PHE A 122 -10.86 21.00 2.40
N ASP A 123 -12.17 21.07 2.65
CA ASP A 123 -13.19 21.65 1.76
C ASP A 123 -13.17 21.04 0.34
N TYR A 124 -12.86 19.75 0.21
CA TYR A 124 -12.90 19.07 -1.08
C TYR A 124 -14.36 18.84 -1.52
N THR A 125 -14.66 19.14 -2.78
CA THR A 125 -15.92 18.73 -3.41
C THR A 125 -15.90 17.22 -3.63
N LEU A 126 -16.70 16.49 -2.85
CA LEU A 126 -16.80 15.03 -2.96
C LEU A 126 -17.53 14.62 -4.25
N GLU A 127 -16.76 14.08 -5.19
CA GLU A 127 -17.28 13.42 -6.38
C GLU A 127 -17.23 11.89 -6.24
N ILE A 128 -17.87 11.18 -7.17
CA ILE A 128 -17.85 9.70 -7.22
C ILE A 128 -16.43 9.12 -7.09
N PRO A 129 -15.39 9.63 -7.80
CA PRO A 129 -14.02 9.17 -7.64
C PRO A 129 -13.47 9.28 -6.21
N ASN A 130 -13.90 10.26 -5.42
CA ASN A 130 -13.47 10.43 -4.03
C ASN A 130 -14.07 9.37 -3.11
N TYR A 131 -15.34 9.00 -3.30
CA TYR A 131 -15.94 7.90 -2.54
C TYR A 131 -15.27 6.56 -2.83
N ILE A 132 -14.89 6.33 -4.10
CA ILE A 132 -14.13 5.14 -4.50
C ILE A 132 -12.74 5.15 -3.83
N ASP A 133 -12.08 6.31 -3.80
CA ASP A 133 -10.78 6.49 -3.15
C ASP A 133 -10.83 6.23 -1.63
N ILE A 134 -11.84 6.79 -0.94
CA ILE A 134 -12.10 6.56 0.50
C ILE A 134 -12.28 5.06 0.79
N PHE A 135 -13.09 4.38 -0.01
CA PHE A 135 -13.31 2.94 0.13
C PHE A 135 -12.03 2.13 -0.10
N THR A 136 -11.29 2.45 -1.17
CA THR A 136 -10.05 1.78 -1.55
C THR A 136 -8.98 1.96 -0.47
N SER A 137 -8.94 3.12 0.16
CA SER A 137 -8.02 3.42 1.26
C SER A 137 -8.25 2.53 2.48
N GLY A 138 -9.51 2.24 2.83
CA GLY A 138 -9.84 1.28 3.88
C GLY A 138 -9.28 -0.12 3.59
N ILE A 139 -9.32 -0.54 2.32
CA ILE A 139 -8.76 -1.82 1.88
C ILE A 139 -7.24 -1.83 2.11
N PHE A 140 -6.53 -0.80 1.66
CA PHE A 140 -5.07 -0.74 1.77
C PHE A 140 -4.59 -0.62 3.22
N PHE A 141 -5.29 0.12 4.07
CA PHE A 141 -5.01 0.15 5.51
C PHE A 141 -5.10 -1.24 6.13
N THR A 142 -6.18 -1.95 5.84
CA THR A 142 -6.40 -3.30 6.36
C THR A 142 -5.34 -4.27 5.80
N ALA A 143 -5.00 -4.13 4.52
CA ALA A 143 -3.94 -4.91 3.87
C ALA A 143 -2.58 -4.70 4.53
N MET A 144 -2.20 -3.44 4.80
CA MET A 144 -0.94 -3.10 5.47
C MET A 144 -0.86 -3.68 6.87
N TRP A 145 -1.94 -3.56 7.64
CA TRP A 145 -2.00 -4.16 8.97
C TRP A 145 -1.84 -5.70 8.92
N TYR A 146 -2.54 -6.36 8.01
CA TYR A 146 -2.41 -7.81 7.80
C TYR A 146 -1.02 -8.22 7.33
N MET A 147 -0.37 -7.41 6.49
CA MET A 147 1.01 -7.63 6.07
C MET A 147 1.96 -7.57 7.27
N ALA A 148 1.80 -6.59 8.15
CA ALA A 148 2.60 -6.47 9.37
C ALA A 148 2.47 -7.70 10.28
N LEU A 149 1.29 -8.35 10.29
CA LEU A 149 1.00 -9.59 11.02
C LEU A 149 1.28 -10.88 10.22
N LYS A 150 1.86 -10.78 9.01
CA LYS A 150 2.10 -11.90 8.09
C LYS A 150 0.85 -12.74 7.77
N LYS A 151 -0.30 -12.07 7.64
CA LYS A 151 -1.56 -12.73 7.27
C LYS A 151 -1.71 -12.78 5.76
N ILE A 152 -1.92 -13.95 5.19
CA ILE A 152 -1.90 -14.12 3.73
C ILE A 152 -2.99 -13.32 2.99
N GLU A 153 -4.11 -13.06 3.67
CA GLU A 153 -5.20 -12.24 3.16
C GLU A 153 -4.79 -10.80 2.86
N ASN A 154 -3.63 -10.32 3.37
CA ASN A 154 -3.05 -9.05 2.96
C ASN A 154 -2.94 -8.95 1.43
N TRP A 155 -2.48 -10.01 0.75
CA TRP A 155 -2.29 -10.00 -0.69
C TRP A 155 -3.60 -9.98 -1.45
N THR A 156 -4.65 -10.63 -0.93
CA THR A 156 -5.99 -10.56 -1.53
C THR A 156 -6.54 -9.14 -1.44
N LEU A 157 -6.32 -8.45 -0.31
CA LEU A 157 -6.74 -7.06 -0.14
C LEU A 157 -5.93 -6.12 -1.03
N TRP A 158 -4.60 -6.32 -1.16
CA TRP A 158 -3.78 -5.57 -2.11
C TRP A 158 -4.29 -5.71 -3.55
N ILE A 159 -4.53 -6.93 -4.01
CA ILE A 159 -5.06 -7.18 -5.36
C ILE A 159 -6.41 -6.49 -5.54
N LEU A 160 -7.32 -6.61 -4.57
CA LEU A 160 -8.64 -5.98 -4.64
C LEU A 160 -8.53 -4.45 -4.72
N GLY A 161 -7.70 -3.84 -3.86
CA GLY A 161 -7.47 -2.41 -3.85
C GLY A 161 -6.83 -1.93 -5.14
N ASP A 162 -5.81 -2.63 -5.64
CA ASP A 162 -5.11 -2.26 -6.87
C ASP A 162 -6.04 -2.36 -8.09
N CYS A 163 -6.90 -3.38 -8.17
CA CYS A 163 -7.91 -3.50 -9.24
C CYS A 163 -8.88 -2.32 -9.29
N ILE A 164 -9.12 -1.63 -8.16
CA ILE A 164 -9.93 -0.41 -8.09
C ILE A 164 -9.07 0.82 -8.38
N ALA A 165 -7.85 0.87 -7.84
CA ALA A 165 -6.93 1.99 -7.97
C ALA A 165 -6.44 2.21 -9.41
N VAL A 166 -6.11 1.13 -10.14
CA VAL A 166 -5.61 1.21 -11.53
C VAL A 166 -6.56 2.01 -12.44
N PRO A 167 -7.86 1.67 -12.57
CA PRO A 167 -8.79 2.43 -13.41
C PRO A 167 -9.09 3.81 -12.83
N LEU A 168 -9.12 3.97 -11.50
CA LEU A 168 -9.34 5.28 -10.86
C LEU A 168 -8.23 6.27 -11.20
N PHE A 169 -6.96 5.86 -11.09
CA PHE A 169 -5.83 6.72 -11.43
C PHE A 169 -5.71 6.94 -12.94
N ALA A 170 -6.07 5.95 -13.77
CA ALA A 170 -6.14 6.15 -15.22
C ALA A 170 -7.21 7.19 -15.60
N TYR A 171 -8.39 7.14 -14.97
CA TYR A 171 -9.45 8.13 -15.15
C TYR A 171 -9.01 9.55 -14.75
N ARG A 172 -8.21 9.67 -13.68
CA ARG A 172 -7.60 10.94 -13.23
C ARG A 172 -6.43 11.43 -14.10
N GLY A 173 -6.07 10.72 -15.18
CA GLY A 173 -4.95 11.08 -16.05
C GLY A 173 -3.56 10.81 -15.45
N LEU A 174 -3.48 10.09 -14.33
CA LEU A 174 -2.26 9.80 -13.59
C LEU A 174 -1.62 8.51 -14.10
N GLY A 175 -1.05 8.56 -15.31
CA GLY A 175 -0.62 7.37 -16.04
C GLY A 175 0.49 6.57 -15.37
N MET A 176 1.51 7.23 -14.80
CA MET A 176 2.59 6.50 -14.11
C MET A 176 2.13 5.84 -12.81
N LEU A 177 1.23 6.49 -12.04
CA LEU A 177 0.65 5.88 -10.86
C LEU A 177 -0.23 4.68 -11.22
N SER A 178 -1.08 4.81 -12.24
CA SER A 178 -1.87 3.68 -12.75
C SER A 178 -0.98 2.49 -13.15
N LEU A 179 0.13 2.75 -13.84
CA LEU A 179 1.12 1.73 -14.19
C LEU A 179 1.78 1.11 -12.95
N GLN A 180 2.11 1.92 -11.94
CA GLN A 180 2.68 1.43 -10.68
C GLN A 180 1.73 0.45 -9.98
N TYR A 181 0.45 0.82 -9.83
CA TYR A 181 -0.56 -0.06 -9.22
C TYR A 181 -0.79 -1.33 -10.03
N LEU A 182 -0.68 -1.27 -11.36
CA LEU A 182 -0.74 -2.46 -12.21
C LEU A 182 0.45 -3.40 -11.95
N ILE A 183 1.65 -2.86 -11.79
CA ILE A 183 2.84 -3.64 -11.41
C ILE A 183 2.66 -4.24 -10.01
N PHE A 184 2.15 -3.47 -9.04
CA PHE A 184 1.84 -3.96 -7.70
C PHE A 184 0.81 -5.09 -7.71
N THR A 185 -0.22 -5.00 -8.55
CA THR A 185 -1.22 -6.06 -8.74
C THR A 185 -0.54 -7.37 -9.16
N ILE A 186 0.33 -7.31 -10.17
CA ILE A 186 1.06 -8.48 -10.68
C ILE A 186 1.95 -9.07 -9.59
N LEU A 187 2.71 -8.22 -8.88
CA LEU A 187 3.57 -8.66 -7.79
C LEU A 187 2.78 -9.27 -6.64
N ALA A 188 1.62 -8.70 -6.28
CA ALA A 188 0.74 -9.21 -5.23
C ALA A 188 0.15 -10.57 -5.60
N ILE A 189 -0.22 -10.81 -6.87
CA ILE A 189 -0.66 -12.13 -7.35
C ILE A 189 0.46 -13.16 -7.20
N ILE A 190 1.69 -12.81 -7.59
CA ILE A 190 2.84 -13.70 -7.46
C ILE A 190 3.12 -13.98 -5.96
N ALA A 191 3.03 -12.95 -5.12
CA ALA A 191 3.26 -13.08 -3.69
C ALA A 191 2.22 -13.92 -2.97
N LEU A 192 0.95 -13.79 -3.34
CA LEU A 192 -0.11 -14.66 -2.85
C LEU A 192 0.19 -16.14 -3.16
N LYS A 193 0.65 -16.44 -4.37
CA LYS A 193 1.03 -17.82 -4.76
C LYS A 193 2.23 -18.32 -3.96
N GLU A 194 3.25 -17.48 -3.79
CA GLU A 194 4.47 -17.81 -3.05
C GLU A 194 4.18 -18.07 -1.56
N TRP A 195 3.38 -17.23 -0.92
CA TRP A 195 2.98 -17.39 0.48
C TRP A 195 2.07 -18.60 0.71
N LYS A 196 1.16 -18.91 -0.24
CA LYS A 196 0.36 -20.15 -0.18
C LYS A 196 1.25 -21.40 -0.21
N LYS A 197 2.31 -21.38 -1.02
CA LYS A 197 3.28 -22.48 -1.07
C LYS A 197 4.01 -22.66 0.26
N THR A 198 4.41 -21.56 0.91
CA THR A 198 5.04 -21.59 2.23
C THR A 198 4.09 -22.13 3.31
N LEU A 199 2.83 -21.71 3.31
CA LEU A 199 1.79 -22.23 4.22
C LEU A 199 1.60 -23.75 4.09
N ASN A 200 1.48 -24.24 2.85
CA ASN A 200 1.26 -25.66 2.62
C ASN A 200 2.47 -26.50 3.07
N LYS A 201 3.70 -26.00 2.92
CA LYS A 201 4.89 -26.67 3.44
C LYS A 201 4.92 -26.71 4.97
N SER A 202 4.56 -25.62 5.64
CA SER A 202 4.51 -25.56 7.10
C SER A 202 3.48 -26.57 7.66
N LYS A 203 2.32 -26.70 7.00
CA LYS A 203 1.27 -27.67 7.38
C LYS A 203 1.67 -29.14 7.22
N VAL A 204 2.63 -29.45 6.33
CA VAL A 204 3.14 -30.82 6.12
C VAL A 204 4.25 -31.18 7.12
N MET A 205 4.89 -30.19 7.74
CA MET A 205 5.94 -30.37 8.75
C MET A 205 5.42 -30.40 10.20
N LEU A 206 4.11 -30.17 10.40
CA LEU A 206 3.38 -30.27 11.67
C LEU A 206 2.54 -31.55 11.69
#